data_AF-A0AAU9PC04-F1
#
_entry.id   AF-A0AAU9PC04-F1
#
_cell.length_a   1.000
_cell.length_b   1.000
_cell.length_c   1.000
_cell.angle_alpha   90.00
_cell.angle_beta   90.00
_cell.angle_gamma   90.00
#
_symmetry.space_group_name_H-M   'P 1'
#
loop_
_entity.id
_entity.type
_entity.pdbx_description
1 polymer ?
#
loop_
_entity_poly.entity_id
_entity_poly.type
_entity_poly.pdbx_seq_one_letter_code
_entity_poly.pdbx_strand_id
1 'polypeptide(L)' 'MNQEKVGNAFYVAPEVLRHQEYGKEVDIWSAGVILYMLLTGVPPFYGEDEKEIFRAIMKADPDMENYPWRLIS' A
#
# COMPACT_ATOMS: atom_id res chain seq x y z
N MET A 1 5.87 16.15 -17.84
CA MET A 1 5.80 14.67 -17.91
C MET A 1 6.04 14.16 -16.49
N ASN A 2 4.99 14.09 -15.66
CA ASN A 2 5.07 13.73 -14.24
C ASN A 2 4.25 12.45 -13.97
N GLN A 3 4.61 11.34 -14.61
CA GLN A 3 3.91 10.05 -14.44
C GLN A 3 4.54 9.11 -13.40
N GLU A 4 5.66 9.47 -12.76
CA GLU A 4 6.35 8.56 -11.83
C GLU A 4 5.79 8.53 -10.40
N LYS A 5 5.10 9.58 -9.92
CA LYS A 5 4.65 9.64 -8.52
C LYS A 5 3.51 8.68 -8.18
N VAL A 6 2.56 8.52 -9.10
CA VAL A 6 1.33 7.75 -8.82
C VAL A 6 1.59 6.23 -8.82
N GLY A 7 2.54 5.76 -9.63
CA GLY A 7 2.95 4.35 -9.61
C GLY A 7 3.80 3.96 -8.39
N ASN A 8 4.53 4.92 -7.79
CA ASN A 8 5.41 4.67 -6.66
C ASN A 8 4.64 4.61 -5.32
N ALA A 9 3.63 5.45 -5.15
CA ALA A 9 2.93 5.62 -3.87
C ALA A 9 2.37 4.35 -3.23
N PHE A 10 1.92 3.36 -4.03
CA PHE A 10 1.28 2.16 -3.50
C PHE A 10 2.19 1.31 -2.60
N TYR A 11 3.50 1.37 -2.81
CA TYR A 11 4.48 0.56 -2.08
C TYR A 11 5.11 1.32 -0.91
N VAL A 12 4.82 2.61 -0.75
CA VAL A 12 5.49 3.47 0.22
C VAL A 12 4.94 3.23 1.63
N ALA A 13 5.84 3.08 2.60
CA ALA A 13 5.46 2.91 4.00
C ALA A 13 4.94 4.22 4.63
N PRO A 14 4.04 4.16 5.63
CA PRO A 14 3.44 5.34 6.24
C PRO A 14 4.45 6.33 6.84
N GLU A 15 5.52 5.83 7.45
CA GLU A 15 6.62 6.63 8.02
C GLU A 15 7.39 7.42 6.96
N VAL A 16 7.50 6.91 5.73
CA VAL A 16 8.11 7.63 4.60
C VAL A 16 7.22 8.79 4.18
N LEU A 17 5.90 8.59 4.13
CA LEU A 17 4.93 9.67 3.84
C LEU A 17 4.88 10.73 4.96
N ARG A 18 5.17 10.35 6.20
CA ARG A 18 5.29 11.27 7.34
C ARG A 18 6.60 12.06 7.36
N HIS A 19 7.52 11.79 6.43
CA HIS A 19 8.88 12.34 6.44
C HIS A 19 9.61 12.07 7.78
N GLN A 20 9.37 10.92 8.38
CA GLN A 20 10.05 10.46 9.59
C GLN A 20 11.37 9.77 9.22
N GLU A 21 12.25 9.58 10.22
CA GLU A 21 13.36 8.65 10.04
C GLU A 21 12.80 7.25 9.83
N TYR A 22 13.35 6.53 8.84
CA TYR A 22 12.94 5.19 8.48
C TYR A 22 14.17 4.30 8.26
N GLY A 23 14.00 3.00 8.52
CA GLY A 23 15.02 1.99 8.38
C GLY A 23 14.70 0.98 7.28
N LYS A 24 15.20 -0.25 7.43
CA LYS A 24 14.99 -1.34 6.46
C LYS A 24 13.55 -1.89 6.47
N GLU A 25 12.78 -1.53 7.49
CA GLU A 25 11.40 -1.96 7.71
C GLU A 25 10.47 -1.50 6.57
N VAL A 26 10.80 -0.40 5.89
CA VAL A 26 10.06 0.10 4.71
C VAL A 26 10.06 -0.89 3.54
N ASP A 27 11.11 -1.71 3.43
CA ASP A 27 11.21 -2.76 2.42
C ASP A 27 10.26 -3.92 2.77
N ILE A 28 10.08 -4.21 4.06
CA ILE A 28 9.14 -5.23 4.54
C ILE A 28 7.69 -4.79 4.29
N TRP A 29 7.38 -3.51 4.50
CA TRP A 29 6.11 -2.93 4.09
C TRP A 29 5.85 -3.11 2.60
N SER A 30 6.82 -2.71 1.77
CA SER A 30 6.75 -2.84 0.31
C SER A 30 6.53 -4.30 -0.12
N ALA A 31 7.26 -5.25 0.50
CA ALA A 31 7.08 -6.68 0.26
C ALA A 31 5.68 -7.17 0.66
N GLY A 32 5.11 -6.67 1.75
CA GLY A 32 3.74 -6.97 2.17
C GLY A 32 2.69 -6.48 1.17
N VAL A 33 2.85 -5.26 0.64
CA VAL A 33 2.00 -4.72 -0.44
C VAL A 33 2.07 -5.59 -1.68
N ILE A 34 3.29 -5.96 -2.11
CA ILE A 34 3.50 -6.82 -3.27
C ILE A 34 2.88 -8.20 -3.04
N LEU A 35 3.10 -8.80 -1.88
CA LEU A 35 2.53 -10.10 -1.53
C LEU A 35 0.99 -10.06 -1.59
N TYR A 36 0.37 -9.02 -1.01
CA TYR A 36 -1.08 -8.84 -1.08
C TYR A 36 -1.55 -8.78 -2.53
N MET A 37 -0.89 -7.99 -3.39
CA MET A 37 -1.23 -7.89 -4.81
C MET A 37 -1.03 -9.20 -5.56
N LEU A 38 0.01 -9.98 -5.23
CA LEU A 38 0.26 -11.28 -5.86
C LEU A 38 -0.84 -12.29 -5.53
N LEU A 39 -1.34 -12.25 -4.30
CA LEU A 39 -2.40 -13.13 -3.82
C LEU A 39 -3.77 -12.73 -4.39
N THR A 40 -4.09 -11.44 -4.38
CA THR A 40 -5.44 -10.93 -4.66
C THR A 40 -5.64 -10.39 -6.07
N GLY A 41 -4.57 -10.00 -6.75
CA GLY A 41 -4.61 -9.26 -8.01
C GLY A 41 -4.99 -7.77 -7.85
N VAL A 42 -5.17 -7.26 -6.64
CA VAL A 42 -5.58 -5.86 -6.37
C VAL A 42 -4.69 -5.21 -5.29
N PRO A 43 -4.55 -3.87 -5.27
CA PRO A 43 -3.79 -3.20 -4.23
C PRO A 43 -4.47 -3.31 -2.85
N PRO A 44 -3.70 -3.41 -1.74
CA PRO A 44 -4.26 -3.40 -0.38
C PRO A 44 -4.82 -2.03 0.04
N PHE A 45 -4.28 -0.96 -0.54
CA PHE A 45 -4.70 0.42 -0.28
C PHE A 45 -5.15 1.06 -1.58
N TYR A 46 -6.37 1.57 -1.61
CA TYR A 46 -6.99 2.17 -2.79
C TYR A 46 -7.69 3.48 -2.42
N GLY A 47 -7.78 4.38 -3.39
CA GLY A 47 -8.48 5.65 -3.30
C GLY A 47 -8.69 6.22 -4.70
N GLU A 48 -9.66 7.11 -4.87
CA GLU A 48 -9.95 7.75 -6.16
C GLU A 48 -8.89 8.79 -6.55
N ASP A 49 -8.19 9.33 -5.56
CA ASP A 49 -7.08 10.26 -5.74
C ASP A 49 -5.89 9.95 -4.81
N GLU A 50 -4.78 10.66 -5.02
CA GLU A 50 -3.54 10.49 -4.25
C GLU A 50 -3.73 10.75 -2.75
N LYS A 51 -4.60 11.70 -2.37
CA LYS A 51 -4.86 12.01 -0.95
C LYS A 51 -5.61 10.87 -0.28
N GLU A 52 -6.54 10.24 -0.97
CA GLU A 52 -7.25 9.07 -0.47
C GLU A 52 -6.34 7.86 -0.33
N ILE A 53 -5.50 7.60 -1.33
CA ILE A 53 -4.48 6.53 -1.26
C ILE A 53 -3.55 6.78 -0.06
N PHE A 54 -3.05 8.01 0.12
CA PHE A 54 -2.20 8.34 1.25
C PHE A 54 -2.93 8.17 2.58
N ARG A 55 -4.20 8.57 2.67
CA ARG A 55 -5.01 8.35 3.87
C ARG A 55 -5.17 6.86 4.18
N ALA A 56 -5.39 6.03 3.16
CA ALA A 56 -5.49 4.58 3.31
C ALA A 56 -4.16 3.95 3.79
N ILE A 57 -3.03 4.31 3.15
CA ILE A 57 -1.69 3.88 3.58
C ILE A 57 -1.45 4.29 5.04
N MET A 58 -1.76 5.53 5.39
CA MET A 58 -1.56 6.07 6.73
C MET A 58 -2.40 5.38 7.81
N LYS A 59 -3.55 4.81 7.44
CA LYS A 59 -4.39 3.99 8.32
C LYS A 59 -3.79 2.59 8.55
N ALA A 60 -3.04 2.08 7.57
CA ALA A 60 -2.35 0.79 7.62
C ALA A 60 -3.27 -0.40 7.95
N ASP A 61 -4.47 -0.39 7.36
CA ASP A 61 -5.54 -1.36 7.63
C ASP A 61 -6.04 -1.95 6.30
N PRO A 62 -5.33 -2.94 5.71
CA PRO A 62 -5.73 -3.59 4.47
C PRO A 62 -6.94 -4.50 4.70
N ASP A 63 -7.78 -4.68 3.67
CA ASP A 63 -8.91 -5.60 3.74
C ASP A 63 -8.44 -7.05 3.69
N MET A 64 -8.60 -7.76 4.81
CA MET A 64 -8.22 -9.17 4.94
C MET A 64 -9.44 -10.06 5.23
N GLU A 65 -10.66 -9.59 4.95
CA GLU A 65 -11.90 -10.29 5.28
C GLU A 65 -12.81 -10.50 4.06
N ASN A 66 -12.82 -9.56 3.12
CA ASN A 66 -13.72 -9.59 1.98
C ASN A 66 -13.07 -10.21 0.73
N TYR A 67 -13.86 -10.31 -0.35
CA TYR A 67 -13.34 -10.73 -1.65
C TYR A 67 -12.29 -9.72 -2.17
N PRO A 68 -11.18 -10.19 -2.79
CA PRO A 68 -10.85 -11.58 -3.07
C PRO A 68 -10.08 -12.30 -1.95
N TRP A 69 -9.68 -11.60 -0.88
CA TRP A 69 -8.89 -12.17 0.21
C TRP A 69 -9.52 -13.42 0.83
N ARG A 70 -10.84 -13.42 1.01
CA ARG A 70 -11.61 -14.56 1.54
C ARG A 70 -11.48 -15.85 0.72
N LEU A 71 -10.98 -15.79 -0.52
CA LEU A 71 -10.74 -16.98 -1.35
C LEU A 71 -9.35 -17.59 -1.19
N ILE A 72 -8.47 -16.93 -0.43
CA ILE A 72 -7.04 -17.24 -0.34
C ILE A 72 -6.72 -17.96 0.99
N SER A 73 -7.70 -18.06 1.90
CA SER A 73 -7.62 -18.77 3.20
C SER A 73 -8.82 -19.67 3.45
#